data_AF-A0A927LXT1-F1
#
_entry.id   AF-A0A927LXT1-F1
#
_cell.length_a   1.000
_cell.length_b   1.000
_cell.length_c   1.000
_cell.angle_alpha   90.00
_cell.angle_beta   90.00
_cell.angle_gamma   90.00
#
_symmetry.space_group_name_H-M   'P 1'
#
loop_
_entity.id
_entity.type
_entity.pdbx_description
1 polymer ?
#
loop_
_entity_poly.entity_id
_entity_poly.type
_entity_poly.pdbx_seq_one_letter_code
_entity_poly.pdbx_strand_id
1 'polypeptide(L)'
;MREFQRSFQPIQLQMQQEPLQDESIDWGSKEWGTHRFHIRQLVTHAVDQLQVKDKAVVLGAGTHGDVDLPELANQFMQVLVLDTESNALEDIIESSNGLLSGKMKSVTHVDYTCLDQVQFYETWEEMLLNQAPAAEMAAYIKDCSFRVRHRESFPQWKKSFALVVSSSVHTQLFYIHALTQFAGYADQYEEADVRLVIEALAYLRDSLITDYNKLLSTLLKPGGRLVMWSDMIRLDEHNEALLETLYQLKTEEERLRFLFQAFGQYGMEAAVIGLKDLHDQLLPDHRLFKCWVWMSDQDKKYITAGFSGTFRG
;
A
#
# COMPACT_ATOMS: atom_id res chain seq x y z
N MET A 1 60.01 -36.31 -39.48
CA MET A 1 59.11 -36.71 -38.37
C MET A 1 58.61 -35.42 -37.75
N ARG A 2 57.43 -34.95 -38.17
CA ARG A 2 56.13 -35.11 -37.46
C ARG A 2 56.24 -34.56 -36.04
N GLU A 3 55.78 -33.33 -35.79
CA GLU A 3 54.41 -32.96 -35.34
C GLU A 3 54.58 -32.35 -33.93
N PHE A 4 53.90 -31.33 -33.42
CA PHE A 4 52.62 -30.67 -33.73
C PHE A 4 52.73 -29.20 -33.27
N GLN A 5 52.33 -28.26 -34.13
CA GLN A 5 52.04 -26.87 -33.76
C GLN A 5 50.78 -26.84 -32.88
N ARG A 6 50.81 -26.14 -31.74
CA ARG A 6 49.61 -25.63 -31.07
C ARG A 6 49.59 -24.12 -31.20
N SER A 7 49.00 -23.65 -32.30
CA SER A 7 48.53 -22.27 -32.43
C SER A 7 47.30 -22.08 -31.53
N PHE A 8 47.46 -21.39 -30.41
CA PHE A 8 46.32 -20.81 -29.71
C PHE A 8 45.90 -19.57 -30.49
N GLN A 9 44.94 -19.72 -31.40
CA GLN A 9 44.14 -18.60 -31.86
C GLN A 9 43.11 -18.30 -30.77
N PRO A 10 43.00 -17.07 -30.26
CA PRO A 10 41.89 -16.70 -29.41
C PRO A 10 40.61 -16.80 -30.25
N ILE A 11 39.67 -17.62 -29.79
CA ILE A 11 38.30 -17.64 -30.29
C ILE A 11 37.75 -16.23 -30.06
N GLN A 12 37.68 -15.42 -31.12
CA GLN A 12 36.82 -14.26 -31.15
C GLN A 12 35.40 -14.79 -31.12
N LEU A 13 34.86 -14.96 -29.91
CA LEU A 13 33.43 -15.03 -29.67
C LEU A 13 32.86 -13.71 -30.20
N GLN A 14 32.41 -13.73 -31.46
CA GLN A 14 31.39 -12.81 -31.92
C GLN A 14 30.16 -13.09 -31.05
N MET A 15 30.09 -12.40 -29.91
CA MET A 15 28.83 -12.15 -29.25
C MET A 15 27.99 -11.37 -30.25
N GLN A 16 27.15 -12.08 -30.99
CA GLN A 16 25.94 -11.47 -31.53
C GLN A 16 25.26 -10.84 -30.31
N GLN A 17 25.36 -9.52 -30.21
CA GLN A 17 24.48 -8.75 -29.37
C GLN A 17 23.10 -8.97 -29.96
N GLU A 18 22.37 -9.93 -29.40
CA GLU A 18 20.92 -9.91 -29.52
C GLU A 18 20.50 -8.53 -28.98
N PRO A 19 19.73 -7.75 -29.76
CA PRO A 19 19.24 -6.49 -29.25
C PRO A 19 18.43 -6.80 -28.00
N LEU A 20 18.82 -6.17 -26.89
CA LEU A 20 18.01 -6.10 -25.67
C LEU A 20 16.59 -5.77 -26.11
N GLN A 21 15.70 -6.76 -26.03
CA GLN A 21 14.28 -6.49 -26.17
C GLN A 21 13.95 -5.47 -25.08
N ASP A 22 13.39 -4.34 -25.50
CA ASP A 22 12.82 -3.35 -24.63
C ASP A 22 11.75 -4.07 -23.80
N GLU A 23 12.10 -4.53 -22.60
CA GLU A 23 11.17 -5.11 -21.63
C GLU A 23 10.28 -3.97 -21.11
N SER A 24 9.38 -3.49 -21.98
CA SER A 24 8.40 -2.49 -21.61
C SER A 24 7.59 -3.01 -20.43
N ILE A 25 7.67 -2.33 -19.28
CA ILE A 25 6.89 -2.64 -18.08
C ILE A 25 5.40 -2.73 -18.47
N ASP A 26 4.74 -3.85 -18.17
CA ASP A 26 3.30 -3.97 -18.35
C ASP A 26 2.57 -3.26 -17.19
N TRP A 27 1.95 -2.13 -17.53
CA TRP A 27 1.14 -1.31 -16.63
C TRP A 27 -0.32 -1.81 -16.51
N GLY A 28 -0.55 -3.11 -16.68
CA GLY A 28 -1.89 -3.72 -16.62
C GLY A 28 -2.67 -3.61 -17.93
N SER A 29 -1.97 -3.55 -19.07
CA SER A 29 -2.57 -3.54 -20.40
C SER A 29 -3.03 -4.93 -20.86
N LYS A 30 -2.43 -5.99 -20.32
CA LYS A 30 -2.81 -7.38 -20.55
C LYS A 30 -3.60 -7.92 -19.36
N GLU A 31 -4.61 -8.74 -19.64
CA GLU A 31 -5.33 -9.50 -18.60
C GLU A 31 -4.38 -10.45 -17.83
N TRP A 32 -3.32 -10.92 -18.51
CA TRP A 32 -2.22 -11.68 -17.92
C TRP A 32 -1.18 -10.73 -17.29
N GLY A 33 -1.45 -10.30 -16.05
CA GLY A 33 -0.67 -9.32 -15.27
C GLY A 33 -1.47 -8.85 -14.05
N THR A 34 -2.08 -9.80 -13.35
CA THR A 34 -3.37 -9.69 -12.64
C THR A 34 -3.49 -8.52 -11.65
N HIS A 35 -2.42 -8.12 -10.96
CA HIS A 35 -2.48 -7.07 -9.96
C HIS A 35 -2.70 -5.67 -10.56
N ARG A 36 -1.80 -5.24 -11.44
CA ARG A 36 -1.87 -3.92 -12.10
C ARG A 36 -3.11 -3.77 -12.98
N PHE A 37 -3.58 -4.85 -13.60
CA PHE A 37 -4.82 -4.84 -14.37
C PHE A 37 -6.03 -4.43 -13.51
N HIS A 38 -6.18 -5.03 -12.34
CA HIS A 38 -7.32 -4.71 -11.46
C HIS A 38 -7.21 -3.31 -10.84
N ILE A 39 -6.00 -2.88 -10.47
CA ILE A 39 -5.74 -1.50 -10.02
C ILE A 39 -6.08 -0.50 -11.12
N ARG A 40 -5.63 -0.74 -12.35
CA ARG A 40 -5.95 0.10 -13.51
C ARG A 40 -7.45 0.24 -13.69
N GLN A 41 -8.22 -0.85 -13.57
CA GLN A 41 -9.68 -0.79 -13.64
C GLN A 41 -10.30 0.07 -12.53
N LEU A 42 -9.80 -0.01 -11.29
CA LEU A 42 -10.26 0.84 -10.19
C LEU A 42 -9.96 2.33 -10.47
N VAL A 43 -8.75 2.63 -10.93
CA VAL A 43 -8.30 3.98 -11.28
C VAL A 43 -9.10 4.55 -12.44
N THR A 44 -9.23 3.81 -13.55
CA THR A 44 -10.03 4.23 -14.72
C THR A 44 -11.48 4.50 -14.33
N HIS A 45 -12.11 3.61 -13.54
CA HIS A 45 -13.47 3.82 -13.06
C HIS A 45 -13.63 5.12 -12.27
N ALA A 46 -12.65 5.47 -11.42
CA ALA A 46 -12.67 6.73 -10.67
C ALA A 46 -12.47 7.93 -11.60
N VAL A 47 -11.48 7.86 -12.48
CA VAL A 47 -11.12 8.96 -13.38
C VAL A 47 -12.25 9.31 -14.35
N ASP A 48 -12.94 8.31 -14.91
CA ASP A 48 -14.01 8.52 -15.89
C ASP A 48 -15.22 9.24 -15.30
N GLN A 49 -15.36 9.21 -13.98
CA GLN A 49 -16.42 9.87 -13.24
C GLN A 49 -16.06 11.27 -12.71
N LEU A 50 -14.85 11.76 -13.00
CA LEU A 50 -14.42 13.10 -12.62
C LEU A 50 -14.81 14.13 -13.68
N GLN A 51 -15.48 15.19 -13.24
CA GLN A 51 -15.77 16.35 -14.10
C GLN A 51 -14.53 17.19 -14.38
N VAL A 52 -13.61 17.29 -13.40
CA VAL A 52 -12.40 18.10 -13.48
C VAL A 52 -11.21 17.29 -12.98
N LYS A 53 -10.24 17.04 -13.88
CA LYS A 53 -9.01 16.27 -13.64
C LYS A 53 -7.82 17.21 -13.40
N ASP A 54 -7.86 17.95 -12.30
CA ASP A 54 -6.80 18.92 -11.95
C ASP A 54 -5.63 18.26 -11.20
N LYS A 55 -5.84 17.81 -9.97
CA LYS A 55 -4.80 17.24 -9.10
C LYS A 55 -5.17 15.83 -8.67
N ALA A 56 -4.19 14.93 -8.76
CA ALA A 56 -4.25 13.60 -8.16
C ALA A 56 -3.16 13.46 -7.09
N VAL A 57 -3.40 12.62 -6.09
CA VAL A 57 -2.38 12.16 -5.15
C VAL A 57 -2.37 10.64 -5.07
N VAL A 58 -1.18 10.05 -5.04
CA VAL A 58 -0.95 8.63 -4.82
C VAL A 58 -0.15 8.46 -3.53
N LEU A 59 -0.72 7.77 -2.55
CA LEU A 59 -0.09 7.45 -1.26
C LEU A 59 0.40 6.01 -1.30
N GLY A 60 1.67 5.79 -0.92
CA GLY A 60 2.30 4.47 -0.91
C GLY A 60 2.59 3.93 -2.31
N ALA A 61 3.06 4.78 -3.22
CA ALA A 61 3.34 4.35 -4.60
C ALA A 61 4.49 3.34 -4.70
N GLY A 62 5.34 3.27 -3.68
CA GLY A 62 6.50 2.39 -3.58
C GLY A 62 7.52 2.63 -4.68
N THR A 63 8.45 1.69 -4.79
CA THR A 63 9.40 1.54 -5.90
C THR A 63 8.81 0.72 -7.05
N HIS A 64 7.82 -0.12 -6.76
CA HIS A 64 7.15 -0.97 -7.74
C HIS A 64 5.82 -0.33 -8.12
N GLY A 65 5.80 0.44 -9.22
CA GLY A 65 4.62 1.17 -9.67
C GLY A 65 3.41 0.28 -9.94
N ASP A 66 2.58 0.06 -8.93
CA ASP A 66 1.27 -0.56 -9.06
C ASP A 66 0.31 0.35 -9.84
N VAL A 67 0.52 1.65 -9.68
CA VAL A 67 -0.14 2.71 -10.45
C VAL A 67 0.75 3.10 -11.62
N ASP A 68 0.15 3.16 -12.81
CA ASP A 68 0.73 3.77 -14.01
C ASP A 68 0.80 5.30 -13.83
N LEU A 69 1.85 5.76 -13.12
CA LEU A 69 2.08 7.18 -12.84
C LEU A 69 2.26 8.01 -14.12
N PRO A 70 2.98 7.55 -15.16
CA PRO A 70 3.05 8.26 -16.44
C PRO A 70 1.67 8.47 -17.07
N GLU A 71 0.83 7.44 -17.14
CA GLU A 71 -0.52 7.58 -17.69
C GLU A 71 -1.39 8.51 -16.83
N LEU A 72 -1.27 8.41 -15.50
CA LEU A 72 -1.98 9.31 -14.59
C LEU A 72 -1.57 10.78 -14.80
N ALA A 73 -0.28 11.04 -14.99
CA ALA A 73 0.24 12.38 -15.27
C ALA A 73 -0.16 12.92 -16.64
N ASN A 74 -0.52 12.07 -17.60
CA ASN A 74 -1.12 12.50 -18.86
C ASN A 74 -2.56 13.00 -18.67
N GLN A 75 -3.28 12.45 -17.70
CA GLN A 75 -4.70 12.74 -17.47
C GLN A 75 -4.94 13.91 -16.50
N PHE A 76 -3.97 14.22 -15.63
CA PHE A 76 -4.08 15.28 -14.62
C PHE A 76 -3.09 16.43 -14.89
N MET A 77 -3.42 17.63 -14.39
CA MET A 77 -2.50 18.77 -14.44
C MET A 77 -1.33 18.60 -13.48
N GLN A 78 -1.58 17.96 -12.33
CA GLN A 78 -0.57 17.69 -11.32
C GLN A 78 -0.83 16.32 -10.66
N VAL A 79 0.23 15.54 -10.49
CA VAL A 79 0.23 14.30 -9.71
C VAL A 79 1.23 14.46 -8.56
N LEU A 80 0.75 14.32 -7.34
CA LEU A 80 1.59 14.23 -6.15
C LEU A 80 1.75 12.77 -5.76
N VAL A 81 2.96 12.34 -5.48
CA VAL A 81 3.25 11.00 -4.98
C VAL A 81 3.85 11.14 -3.59
N LEU A 82 3.25 10.42 -2.64
CA LEU A 82 3.63 10.41 -1.24
C LEU A 82 4.09 9.01 -0.87
N ASP A 83 5.21 8.92 -0.16
CA ASP A 83 5.75 7.63 0.29
C ASP A 83 6.47 7.75 1.64
N THR A 84 6.39 6.70 2.45
CA THR A 84 7.08 6.59 3.74
C THR A 84 8.57 6.34 3.54
N GLU A 85 8.96 5.78 2.40
CA GLU A 85 10.35 5.50 2.06
C GLU A 85 10.80 6.30 0.83
N SER A 86 12.08 6.21 0.50
CA SER A 86 12.59 6.70 -0.77
C SER A 86 11.97 5.88 -1.90
N ASN A 87 11.47 6.54 -2.94
CA ASN A 87 10.91 5.87 -4.11
C ASN A 87 11.77 6.11 -5.36
N ALA A 88 11.69 5.20 -6.33
CA ALA A 88 12.40 5.28 -7.61
C ALA A 88 11.71 6.24 -8.60
N LEU A 89 10.98 7.24 -8.10
CA LEU A 89 10.20 8.12 -8.95
C LEU A 89 11.09 9.06 -9.78
N GLU A 90 12.28 9.38 -9.28
CA GLU A 90 13.30 10.11 -10.05
C GLU A 90 13.70 9.31 -11.30
N ASP A 91 13.92 7.99 -11.18
CA ASP A 91 14.21 7.11 -12.32
C ASP A 91 13.07 7.08 -13.35
N ILE A 92 11.81 7.12 -12.89
CA ILE A 92 10.61 7.20 -13.76
C ILE A 92 10.55 8.55 -14.49
N ILE A 93 10.86 9.65 -13.80
CA ILE A 93 10.89 10.99 -14.42
C ILE A 93 12.01 11.07 -15.45
N GLU A 94 13.20 10.56 -15.13
CA GLU A 94 14.37 10.56 -16.02
C GLU A 94 14.13 9.71 -17.26
N SER A 95 13.61 8.49 -17.10
CA SER A 95 13.26 7.58 -18.21
C SER A 95 12.14 8.12 -19.11
N SER A 96 11.31 9.03 -18.61
CA SER A 96 10.27 9.72 -19.40
C SER A 96 10.80 10.85 -20.30
N ASN A 97 12.11 10.99 -20.48
CA ASN A 97 12.76 12.08 -21.22
C ASN A 97 12.33 13.48 -20.74
N GLY A 98 12.02 13.61 -19.43
CA GLY A 98 11.62 14.88 -18.81
C GLY A 98 10.21 15.38 -19.15
N LEU A 99 9.43 14.66 -19.96
CA LEU A 99 8.03 15.00 -20.29
C LEU A 99 7.15 15.13 -19.03
N LEU A 100 7.49 14.37 -17.98
CA LEU A 100 6.77 14.37 -16.71
C LEU A 100 7.29 15.38 -15.68
N SER A 101 8.43 16.03 -15.94
CA SER A 101 9.21 16.80 -14.94
C SER A 101 8.54 18.07 -14.39
N GLY A 102 7.40 18.49 -14.95
CA GLY A 102 6.58 19.60 -14.43
C GLY A 102 5.22 19.19 -13.84
N LYS A 103 4.78 17.95 -14.08
CA LYS A 103 3.46 17.47 -13.67
C LYS A 103 3.50 16.59 -12.43
N MET A 104 4.59 15.84 -12.24
CA MET A 104 4.75 14.95 -11.10
C MET A 104 5.61 15.58 -10.01
N LYS A 105 5.24 15.37 -8.76
CA LYS A 105 6.04 15.73 -7.58
C LYS A 105 6.09 14.54 -6.63
N SER A 106 7.26 14.21 -6.12
CA SER A 106 7.42 13.22 -5.05
C SER A 106 7.65 13.92 -3.72
N VAL A 107 7.07 13.39 -2.65
CA VAL A 107 7.44 13.70 -1.27
C VAL A 107 7.60 12.37 -0.55
N THR A 108 8.85 12.06 -0.19
CA THR A 108 9.22 10.81 0.50
C THR A 108 9.39 11.06 1.99
N HIS A 109 9.57 9.98 2.76
CA HIS A 109 9.72 10.02 4.21
C HIS A 109 8.56 10.71 4.93
N VAL A 110 7.34 10.54 4.41
CA VAL A 110 6.16 11.11 5.04
C VAL A 110 5.64 10.18 6.14
N ASP A 111 5.08 10.78 7.20
CA ASP A 111 4.32 10.04 8.21
C ASP A 111 2.81 10.30 8.01
N TYR A 112 2.07 9.24 7.67
CA TYR A 112 0.62 9.30 7.55
C TYR A 112 -0.09 9.39 8.90
N THR A 113 0.59 8.98 9.98
CA THR A 113 0.02 8.71 11.30
C THR A 113 0.16 9.85 12.31
N CYS A 114 0.97 10.88 12.00
CA CYS A 114 1.38 11.93 12.94
C CYS A 114 2.12 11.43 14.20
N LEU A 115 2.62 10.19 14.18
CA LEU A 115 3.41 9.62 15.28
C LEU A 115 4.75 10.36 15.46
N ASP A 116 5.31 10.87 14.37
CA ASP A 116 6.46 11.77 14.36
C ASP A 116 6.23 13.05 15.19
N GLN A 117 5.06 13.67 15.04
CA GLN A 117 4.66 14.91 15.73
C GLN A 117 4.42 14.74 17.23
N VAL A 118 4.41 13.50 17.71
CA VAL A 118 4.31 13.15 19.13
C VAL A 118 5.54 12.40 19.65
N GLN A 119 6.62 12.38 18.87
CA GLN A 119 7.89 11.72 19.21
C GLN A 119 7.74 10.23 19.54
N PHE A 120 6.78 9.55 18.90
CA PHE A 120 6.51 8.14 19.17
C PHE A 120 7.76 7.28 19.01
N TYR A 121 8.43 7.37 17.86
CA TYR A 121 9.53 6.48 17.50
C TYR A 121 10.75 6.64 18.43
N GLU A 122 11.12 7.88 18.77
CA GLU A 122 12.24 8.18 19.66
C GLU A 122 11.96 7.66 21.08
N THR A 123 10.81 8.00 21.66
CA THR A 123 10.45 7.54 23.01
C THR A 123 10.22 6.03 23.07
N TRP A 124 9.65 5.43 22.02
CA TRP A 124 9.46 3.99 21.93
C TRP A 124 10.80 3.25 21.95
N GLU A 125 11.77 3.69 21.15
CA GLU A 125 13.12 3.14 21.15
C GLU A 125 13.81 3.29 22.51
N GLU A 126 13.70 4.47 23.13
CA GLU A 126 14.25 4.73 24.47
C GLU A 126 13.65 3.80 25.54
N MET A 127 12.33 3.59 25.52
CA MET A 127 11.65 2.68 26.45
C MET A 127 12.12 1.23 26.28
N LEU A 128 12.34 0.78 25.04
CA LEU A 128 12.87 -0.56 24.75
C LEU A 128 14.30 -0.73 25.27
N LEU A 129 15.18 0.23 24.95
CA LEU A 129 16.59 0.21 25.35
C LEU A 129 16.76 0.22 26.88
N ASN A 130 15.89 0.96 27.59
CA ASN A 130 15.92 1.09 29.03
C ASN A 130 15.11 0.02 29.79
N GLN A 131 14.50 -0.94 29.08
CA GLN A 131 13.66 -1.99 29.66
C GLN A 131 12.53 -1.41 30.53
N ALA A 132 11.85 -0.38 30.03
CA ALA A 132 10.76 0.26 30.74
C ALA A 132 9.67 -0.77 31.12
N PRO A 133 9.02 -0.64 32.29
CA PRO A 133 7.94 -1.55 32.67
C PRO A 133 6.84 -1.63 31.61
N ALA A 134 6.34 -2.82 31.30
CA ALA A 134 5.33 -3.03 30.26
C ALA A 134 4.05 -2.20 30.48
N ALA A 135 3.65 -1.99 31.74
CA ALA A 135 2.53 -1.13 32.07
C ALA A 135 2.76 0.34 31.69
N GLU A 136 4.00 0.82 31.82
CA GLU A 136 4.40 2.17 31.41
C GLU A 136 4.40 2.29 29.89
N MET A 137 4.98 1.31 29.19
CA MET A 137 4.96 1.24 27.72
C MET A 137 3.53 1.24 27.18
N ALA A 138 2.66 0.39 27.74
CA ALA A 138 1.27 0.30 27.33
C ALA A 138 0.49 1.60 27.60
N ALA A 139 0.76 2.28 28.73
CA ALA A 139 0.16 3.58 29.02
C ALA A 139 0.62 4.64 28.03
N TYR A 140 1.92 4.68 27.71
CA TYR A 140 2.50 5.58 26.72
C TYR A 140 1.89 5.38 25.33
N ILE A 141 1.84 4.15 24.83
CA ILE A 141 1.24 3.81 23.52
C ILE A 141 -0.22 4.26 23.45
N LYS A 142 -0.99 4.04 24.52
CA LYS A 142 -2.38 4.49 24.60
C LYS A 142 -2.49 6.02 24.61
N ASP A 143 -1.61 6.72 25.34
CA ASP A 143 -1.55 8.17 25.35
C ASP A 143 -1.24 8.76 23.96
N CYS A 144 -0.34 8.13 23.19
CA CYS A 144 -0.05 8.52 21.82
C CYS A 144 -1.32 8.56 20.95
N SER A 145 -2.25 7.61 21.11
CA SER A 145 -3.51 7.62 20.36
C SER A 145 -4.35 8.89 20.59
N PHE A 146 -4.32 9.45 21.80
CA PHE A 146 -5.01 10.69 22.12
C PHE A 146 -4.26 11.90 21.59
N ARG A 147 -2.93 11.90 21.68
CA ARG A 147 -2.07 12.99 21.22
C ARG A 147 -2.13 13.17 19.70
N VAL A 148 -2.08 12.07 18.93
CA VAL A 148 -2.14 12.13 17.45
C VAL A 148 -3.51 12.57 16.94
N ARG A 149 -4.60 12.25 17.65
CA ARG A 149 -5.97 12.63 17.27
C ARG A 149 -6.17 14.15 17.16
N HIS A 150 -5.34 14.94 17.81
CA HIS A 150 -5.35 16.40 17.75
C HIS A 150 -4.37 16.99 16.73
N ARG A 151 -3.75 16.15 15.91
CA ARG A 151 -2.84 16.52 14.83
C ARG A 151 -3.53 16.33 13.47
N GLU A 152 -3.01 16.99 12.46
CA GLU A 152 -3.51 16.89 11.08
C GLU A 152 -2.32 16.55 10.17
N SER A 153 -2.41 15.41 9.46
CA SER A 153 -1.45 15.08 8.41
C SER A 153 -1.75 15.93 7.17
N PHE A 154 -0.71 16.55 6.61
CA PHE A 154 -0.76 17.33 5.36
C PHE A 154 -1.84 18.44 5.28
N PRO A 155 -1.93 19.36 6.27
CA PRO A 155 -2.95 20.42 6.27
C PRO A 155 -2.90 21.30 5.01
N GLN A 156 -1.71 21.46 4.40
CA GLN A 156 -1.50 22.22 3.17
C GLN A 156 -2.19 21.63 1.93
N TRP A 157 -2.61 20.36 1.96
CA TRP A 157 -3.26 19.67 0.84
C TRP A 157 -4.70 19.27 1.12
N LYS A 158 -5.29 19.76 2.21
CA LYS A 158 -6.70 19.56 2.52
C LYS A 158 -7.58 20.01 1.35
N LYS A 159 -8.54 19.16 0.99
CA LYS A 159 -9.53 19.37 -0.10
C LYS A 159 -8.92 19.79 -1.43
N SER A 160 -7.72 19.30 -1.75
CA SER A 160 -6.96 19.75 -2.91
C SER A 160 -7.03 18.81 -4.11
N PHE A 161 -7.43 17.55 -3.93
CA PHE A 161 -7.31 16.53 -4.98
C PHE A 161 -8.66 16.10 -5.53
N ALA A 162 -8.74 16.00 -6.86
CA ALA A 162 -9.84 15.33 -7.54
C ALA A 162 -9.78 13.81 -7.37
N LEU A 163 -8.57 13.25 -7.32
CA LEU A 163 -8.34 11.83 -7.14
C LEU A 163 -7.37 11.60 -5.98
N VAL A 164 -7.74 10.75 -5.04
CA VAL A 164 -6.85 10.21 -4.01
C VAL A 164 -6.73 8.71 -4.26
N VAL A 165 -5.50 8.23 -4.38
CA VAL A 165 -5.16 6.80 -4.55
C VAL A 165 -4.36 6.36 -3.33
N SER A 166 -4.78 5.30 -2.65
CA SER A 166 -4.05 4.68 -1.54
C SER A 166 -3.66 3.26 -1.92
N SER A 167 -2.35 3.02 -2.03
CA SER A 167 -1.76 1.76 -2.48
C SER A 167 -1.28 0.94 -1.28
N SER A 168 -2.11 0.00 -0.81
CA SER A 168 -1.80 -0.94 0.29
C SER A 168 -1.16 -0.31 1.55
N VAL A 169 -1.43 0.97 1.84
CA VAL A 169 -0.77 1.70 2.95
C VAL A 169 -1.20 1.18 4.33
N HIS A 170 -2.43 0.68 4.46
CA HIS A 170 -2.98 0.23 5.75
C HIS A 170 -2.12 -0.81 6.47
N THR A 171 -1.51 -1.72 5.73
CA THR A 171 -0.65 -2.78 6.27
C THR A 171 0.80 -2.32 6.50
N GLN A 172 1.16 -1.12 6.03
CA GLN A 172 2.51 -0.55 6.05
C GLN A 172 2.66 0.62 7.03
N LEU A 173 1.62 0.93 7.82
CA LEU A 173 1.75 1.90 8.91
C LEU A 173 2.74 1.37 9.99
N PHE A 174 2.79 2.01 11.16
CA PHE A 174 3.80 1.73 12.17
C PHE A 174 3.79 0.31 12.79
N TYR A 175 2.65 -0.40 12.76
CA TYR A 175 2.40 -1.54 13.67
C TYR A 175 3.38 -2.70 13.51
N ILE A 176 3.63 -3.15 12.27
CA ILE A 176 4.56 -4.27 12.01
C ILE A 176 5.99 -3.89 12.39
N HIS A 177 6.38 -2.64 12.12
CA HIS A 177 7.69 -2.13 12.53
C HIS A 177 7.84 -2.12 14.06
N ALA A 178 6.86 -1.57 14.78
CA ALA A 178 6.87 -1.52 16.24
C ALA A 178 6.88 -2.92 16.88
N LEU A 179 6.11 -3.88 16.33
CA LEU A 179 6.14 -5.27 16.77
C LEU A 179 7.51 -5.92 16.53
N THR A 180 8.11 -5.67 15.37
CA THR A 180 9.43 -6.22 15.01
C THR A 180 10.51 -5.69 15.95
N GLN A 181 10.46 -4.40 16.28
CA GLN A 181 11.35 -3.81 17.29
C GLN A 181 11.12 -4.45 18.65
N PHE A 182 9.87 -4.57 19.11
CA PHE A 182 9.55 -5.16 20.41
C PHE A 182 9.97 -6.63 20.53
N ALA A 183 9.84 -7.41 19.46
CA ALA A 183 10.21 -8.81 19.42
C ALA A 183 11.69 -9.02 19.81
N GLY A 184 12.58 -8.07 19.49
CA GLY A 184 13.99 -8.10 19.90
C GLY A 184 14.22 -7.96 21.41
N TYR A 185 13.21 -7.51 22.16
CA TYR A 185 13.25 -7.29 23.61
C TYR A 185 12.27 -8.19 24.38
N ALA A 186 11.39 -8.93 23.69
CA ALA A 186 10.28 -9.65 24.29
C ALA A 186 10.72 -10.68 25.36
N ASP A 187 11.87 -11.33 25.17
CA ASP A 187 12.43 -12.31 26.12
C ASP A 187 12.80 -11.70 27.49
N GLN A 188 12.80 -10.37 27.62
CA GLN A 188 13.07 -9.64 28.86
C GLN A 188 11.81 -9.43 29.71
N TYR A 189 10.63 -9.80 29.18
CA TYR A 189 9.34 -9.58 29.81
C TYR A 189 8.62 -10.90 30.05
N GLU A 190 7.78 -10.94 31.08
CA GLU A 190 6.86 -12.06 31.29
C GLU A 190 5.81 -12.10 30.19
N GLU A 191 5.23 -13.28 29.94
CA GLU A 191 4.26 -13.47 28.86
C GLU A 191 3.04 -12.52 28.98
N ALA A 192 2.59 -12.27 30.20
CA ALA A 192 1.47 -11.34 30.46
C ALA A 192 1.83 -9.88 30.09
N ASP A 193 3.08 -9.48 30.31
CA ASP A 193 3.59 -8.15 29.99
C ASP A 193 3.78 -7.98 28.48
N VAL A 194 4.29 -9.01 27.79
CA VAL A 194 4.36 -9.04 26.33
C VAL A 194 2.97 -8.86 25.71
N ARG A 195 1.96 -9.59 26.22
CA ARG A 195 0.57 -9.46 25.75
C ARG A 195 0.02 -8.05 25.98
N LEU A 196 0.29 -7.45 27.14
CA LEU A 196 -0.16 -6.10 27.46
C LEU A 196 0.37 -5.05 26.48
N VAL A 197 1.65 -5.15 26.10
CA VAL A 197 2.27 -4.23 25.12
C VAL A 197 1.68 -4.47 23.73
N ILE A 198 1.54 -5.72 23.30
CA ILE A 198 0.94 -6.06 22.00
C ILE A 198 -0.50 -5.54 21.89
N GLU A 199 -1.31 -5.70 22.95
CA GLU A 199 -2.67 -5.17 23.00
C GLU A 199 -2.70 -3.63 22.90
N ALA A 200 -1.74 -2.94 23.53
CA ALA A 200 -1.64 -1.50 23.42
C ALA A 200 -1.25 -1.07 22.00
N LEU A 201 -0.29 -1.75 21.35
CA LEU A 201 0.08 -1.50 19.95
C LEU A 201 -1.09 -1.75 19.00
N ALA A 202 -1.86 -2.83 19.22
CA ALA A 202 -3.04 -3.13 18.44
C ALA A 202 -4.13 -2.06 18.59
N TYR A 203 -4.34 -1.55 19.81
CA TYR A 203 -5.25 -0.44 20.05
C TYR A 203 -4.82 0.84 19.30
N LEU A 204 -3.52 1.18 19.33
CA LEU A 204 -3.00 2.33 18.58
C LEU A 204 -3.14 2.13 17.07
N ARG A 205 -2.88 0.92 16.56
CA ARG A 205 -3.11 0.54 15.15
C ARG A 205 -4.54 0.81 14.71
N ASP A 206 -5.52 0.34 15.46
CA ASP A 206 -6.93 0.48 15.09
C ASP A 206 -7.36 1.96 15.04
N SER A 207 -6.85 2.76 15.99
CA SER A 207 -7.04 4.21 15.99
C SER A 207 -6.41 4.87 14.75
N LEU A 208 -5.15 4.56 14.45
CA LEU A 208 -4.41 5.17 13.35
C LEU A 208 -4.95 4.78 11.96
N ILE A 209 -5.48 3.56 11.81
CA ILE A 209 -6.18 3.17 10.58
C ILE A 209 -7.40 4.04 10.33
N THR A 210 -8.18 4.29 11.38
CA THR A 210 -9.36 5.16 11.30
C THR A 210 -8.96 6.59 10.95
N ASP A 211 -7.86 7.09 11.52
CA ASP A 211 -7.34 8.42 11.23
C ASP A 211 -6.73 8.51 9.81
N TYR A 212 -6.09 7.45 9.32
CA TYR A 212 -5.64 7.36 7.94
C TYR A 212 -6.81 7.41 6.95
N ASN A 213 -7.90 6.70 7.24
CA ASN A 213 -9.12 6.77 6.41
C ASN A 213 -9.72 8.18 6.37
N LYS A 214 -9.71 8.88 7.51
CA LYS A 214 -10.08 10.31 7.56
C LYS A 214 -9.13 11.14 6.71
N LEU A 215 -7.82 10.93 6.80
CA LEU A 215 -6.84 11.63 5.96
C LEU A 215 -7.22 11.51 4.47
N LEU A 216 -7.46 10.29 3.97
CA LEU A 216 -7.87 10.05 2.59
C LEU A 216 -9.10 10.87 2.19
N SER A 217 -10.11 10.94 3.07
CA SER A 217 -11.30 11.77 2.85
C SER A 217 -11.01 13.27 2.86
N THR A 218 -10.14 13.74 3.77
CA THR A 218 -9.85 15.17 3.92
C THR A 218 -9.04 15.75 2.78
N LEU A 219 -8.25 14.92 2.09
CA LEU A 219 -7.47 15.28 0.91
C LEU A 219 -8.37 15.53 -0.33
N LEU A 220 -9.54 14.89 -0.39
CA LEU A 220 -10.47 15.02 -1.50
C LEU A 220 -11.18 16.37 -1.52
N LYS A 221 -11.18 17.01 -2.68
CA LYS A 221 -12.06 18.14 -2.95
C LYS A 221 -13.51 17.66 -3.10
N PRO A 222 -14.52 18.56 -3.02
CA PRO A 222 -15.91 18.19 -3.31
C PRO A 222 -16.05 17.53 -4.68
N GLY A 223 -16.74 16.38 -4.73
CA GLY A 223 -16.90 15.58 -5.95
C GLY A 223 -15.66 14.77 -6.36
N GLY A 224 -14.61 14.74 -5.52
CA GLY A 224 -13.45 13.90 -5.72
C GLY A 224 -13.75 12.40 -5.58
N ARG A 225 -12.85 11.57 -6.10
CA ARG A 225 -12.93 10.11 -6.04
C ARG A 225 -11.75 9.52 -5.27
N LEU A 226 -12.04 8.49 -4.49
CA LEU A 226 -11.06 7.64 -3.82
C LEU A 226 -10.84 6.38 -4.65
N VAL A 227 -9.60 5.92 -4.69
CA VAL A 227 -9.21 4.55 -5.05
C VAL A 227 -8.39 4.01 -3.88
N MET A 228 -8.69 2.82 -3.38
CA MET A 228 -7.71 2.08 -2.60
C MET A 228 -7.77 0.59 -2.87
N TRP A 229 -6.69 -0.07 -2.51
CA TRP A 229 -6.65 -1.51 -2.34
C TRP A 229 -5.72 -1.85 -1.18
N SER A 230 -5.86 -3.08 -0.70
CA SER A 230 -4.94 -3.69 0.24
C SER A 230 -4.89 -5.18 0.00
N ASP A 231 -3.76 -5.78 0.31
CA ASP A 231 -3.68 -7.22 0.50
C ASP A 231 -4.45 -7.58 1.75
N MET A 232 -5.47 -8.43 1.57
CA MET A 232 -6.42 -8.75 2.62
C MET A 232 -6.02 -10.02 3.33
N ILE A 233 -5.71 -11.08 2.59
CA ILE A 233 -5.36 -12.39 3.13
C ILE A 233 -4.06 -12.85 2.48
N ARG A 234 -3.07 -13.22 3.28
CA ARG A 234 -1.92 -13.99 2.79
C ARG A 234 -2.31 -15.46 2.73
N LEU A 235 -2.20 -16.04 1.55
CA LEU A 235 -2.56 -17.44 1.35
C LEU A 235 -1.44 -18.38 1.80
N ASP A 236 -1.84 -19.48 2.42
CA ASP A 236 -1.00 -20.59 2.85
C ASP A 236 -1.77 -21.92 2.81
N GLU A 237 -1.13 -23.01 3.24
CA GLU A 237 -1.73 -24.35 3.26
C GLU A 237 -3.03 -24.45 4.07
N HIS A 238 -3.24 -23.57 5.05
CA HIS A 238 -4.42 -23.61 5.93
C HIS A 238 -5.64 -22.92 5.31
N ASN A 239 -5.43 -22.03 4.34
CA ASN A 239 -6.49 -21.19 3.78
C ASN A 239 -6.56 -21.19 2.23
N GLU A 240 -5.72 -21.97 1.54
CA GLU A 240 -5.73 -22.06 0.07
C GLU A 240 -7.08 -22.52 -0.50
N ALA A 241 -7.82 -23.36 0.25
CA ALA A 241 -9.18 -23.83 -0.11
C ALA A 241 -10.22 -22.68 -0.25
N LEU A 242 -9.92 -21.49 0.26
CA LEU A 242 -10.74 -20.29 0.00
C LEU A 242 -10.84 -19.99 -1.49
N LEU A 243 -9.77 -20.22 -2.25
CA LEU A 243 -9.75 -19.98 -3.70
C LEU A 243 -10.74 -20.88 -4.43
N GLU A 244 -10.74 -22.18 -4.12
CA GLU A 244 -11.68 -23.14 -4.73
C GLU A 244 -13.12 -22.73 -4.49
N THR A 245 -13.43 -22.28 -3.27
CA THR A 245 -14.77 -21.80 -2.92
C THR A 245 -15.14 -20.56 -3.72
N LEU A 246 -14.24 -19.57 -3.83
CA LEU A 246 -14.46 -18.35 -4.61
C LEU A 246 -14.80 -18.65 -6.08
N TYR A 247 -14.11 -19.61 -6.70
CA TYR A 247 -14.36 -20.01 -8.09
C TYR A 247 -15.72 -20.71 -8.28
N GLN A 248 -16.25 -21.36 -7.25
CA GLN A 248 -17.53 -22.07 -7.31
C GLN A 248 -18.76 -21.16 -7.12
N LEU A 249 -18.59 -20.00 -6.48
CA LEU A 249 -19.67 -19.04 -6.26
C LEU A 249 -20.11 -18.40 -7.57
N LYS A 250 -21.42 -18.35 -7.81
CA LYS A 250 -21.99 -17.99 -9.12
C LYS A 250 -22.38 -16.52 -9.21
N THR A 251 -22.74 -15.91 -8.08
CA THR A 251 -23.18 -14.50 -8.04
C THR A 251 -22.15 -13.61 -7.37
N GLU A 252 -22.15 -12.33 -7.74
CA GLU A 252 -21.29 -11.32 -7.13
C GLU A 252 -21.65 -11.11 -5.64
N GLU A 253 -22.93 -11.15 -5.30
CA GLU A 253 -23.39 -10.99 -3.92
C GLU A 253 -22.89 -12.13 -3.00
N GLU A 254 -22.97 -13.37 -3.47
CA GLU A 254 -22.44 -14.53 -2.73
C GLU A 254 -20.91 -14.40 -2.55
N ARG A 255 -20.20 -14.01 -3.61
CA ARG A 255 -18.74 -13.79 -3.56
C ARG A 255 -18.36 -12.71 -2.56
N LEU A 256 -19.04 -11.57 -2.59
CA LEU A 256 -18.81 -10.47 -1.64
C LEU A 256 -19.04 -10.94 -0.20
N ARG A 257 -20.17 -11.58 0.08
CA ARG A 257 -20.49 -12.07 1.43
C ARG A 257 -19.45 -13.06 1.93
N PHE A 258 -19.05 -14.01 1.08
CA PHE A 258 -18.00 -14.97 1.40
C PHE A 258 -16.66 -14.28 1.66
N LEU A 259 -16.27 -13.32 0.83
CA LEU A 259 -15.02 -12.57 1.01
C LEU A 259 -14.99 -11.81 2.33
N PHE A 260 -16.06 -11.09 2.68
CA PHE A 260 -16.12 -10.37 3.97
C PHE A 260 -16.04 -11.32 5.17
N GLN A 261 -16.63 -12.52 5.07
CA GLN A 261 -16.47 -13.55 6.09
C GLN A 261 -15.02 -14.06 6.16
N ALA A 262 -14.40 -14.35 5.01
CA ALA A 262 -13.02 -14.80 4.93
C ALA A 262 -12.04 -13.74 5.48
N PHE A 263 -12.28 -12.46 5.17
CA PHE A 263 -11.52 -11.33 5.72
C PHE A 263 -11.60 -11.28 7.24
N GLY A 264 -12.78 -11.50 7.82
CA GLY A 264 -12.93 -11.54 9.28
C GLY A 264 -12.19 -12.70 9.96
N GLN A 265 -11.95 -13.80 9.23
CA GLN A 265 -11.34 -15.01 9.79
C GLN A 265 -9.84 -15.13 9.53
N TYR A 266 -9.37 -14.70 8.35
CA TYR A 266 -8.00 -14.91 7.87
C TYR A 266 -7.31 -13.60 7.46
N GLY A 267 -8.01 -12.48 7.52
CA GLY A 267 -7.52 -11.22 7.00
C GLY A 267 -6.49 -10.56 7.91
N MET A 268 -5.54 -9.85 7.29
CA MET A 268 -4.61 -8.95 7.97
C MET A 268 -5.42 -7.84 8.64
N GLU A 269 -5.39 -7.76 9.97
CA GLU A 269 -6.34 -6.95 10.73
C GLU A 269 -6.36 -5.49 10.27
N ALA A 270 -5.18 -4.93 9.97
CA ALA A 270 -5.06 -3.55 9.52
C ALA A 270 -5.81 -3.29 8.19
N ALA A 271 -5.69 -4.22 7.24
CA ALA A 271 -6.38 -4.16 5.96
C ALA A 271 -7.90 -4.33 6.14
N VAL A 272 -8.31 -5.28 6.97
CA VAL A 272 -9.73 -5.58 7.23
C VAL A 272 -10.44 -4.39 7.87
N ILE A 273 -9.84 -3.81 8.91
CA ILE A 273 -10.38 -2.63 9.59
C ILE A 273 -10.46 -1.46 8.60
N GLY A 274 -9.37 -1.20 7.88
CA GLY A 274 -9.27 -0.09 6.92
C GLY A 274 -10.31 -0.18 5.81
N LEU A 275 -10.40 -1.35 5.16
CA LEU A 275 -11.32 -1.61 4.06
C LEU A 275 -12.78 -1.53 4.53
N LYS A 276 -13.11 -2.14 5.68
CA LYS A 276 -14.47 -2.13 6.23
C LYS A 276 -14.93 -0.73 6.58
N ASP A 277 -14.09 0.03 7.30
CA ASP A 277 -14.41 1.41 7.67
C ASP A 277 -14.64 2.30 6.44
N LEU A 278 -13.76 2.24 5.44
CA LEU A 278 -13.95 3.00 4.21
C LEU A 278 -15.18 2.52 3.41
N HIS A 279 -15.42 1.21 3.34
CA HIS A 279 -16.57 0.64 2.62
C HIS A 279 -17.89 1.21 3.17
N ASP A 280 -18.00 1.34 4.48
CA ASP A 280 -19.20 1.85 5.16
C ASP A 280 -19.39 3.37 4.96
N GLN A 281 -18.30 4.10 4.74
CA GLN A 281 -18.29 5.54 4.48
C GLN A 281 -18.55 5.91 3.00
N LEU A 282 -18.42 4.98 2.06
CA LEU A 282 -18.67 5.25 0.64
C LEU A 282 -20.15 5.21 0.24
N LEU A 283 -20.50 5.95 -0.81
CA LEU A 283 -21.79 5.89 -1.49
C LEU A 283 -21.92 4.57 -2.30
N PRO A 284 -22.99 3.78 -2.11
CA PRO A 284 -23.17 2.51 -2.84
C PRO A 284 -23.24 2.66 -4.36
N ASP A 285 -23.97 3.68 -4.86
CA ASP A 285 -24.35 3.80 -6.27
C ASP A 285 -23.21 4.21 -7.22
N HIS A 286 -22.04 4.53 -6.68
CA HIS A 286 -20.86 4.98 -7.43
C HIS A 286 -19.59 4.23 -7.04
N ARG A 287 -19.75 3.01 -6.53
CA ARG A 287 -18.63 2.21 -6.04
C ARG A 287 -18.35 1.04 -6.97
N LEU A 288 -17.11 0.92 -7.42
CA LEU A 288 -16.59 -0.31 -7.99
C LEU A 288 -15.80 -1.05 -6.91
N PHE A 289 -16.19 -2.28 -6.60
CA PHE A 289 -15.40 -3.18 -5.77
C PHE A 289 -14.73 -4.24 -6.64
N LYS A 290 -13.49 -4.58 -6.32
CA LYS A 290 -12.76 -5.67 -6.95
C LYS A 290 -12.05 -6.51 -5.90
N CYS A 291 -11.98 -7.81 -6.15
CA CYS A 291 -11.17 -8.76 -5.42
C CYS A 291 -10.44 -9.65 -6.42
N TRP A 292 -9.17 -9.92 -6.16
CA TRP A 292 -8.34 -10.71 -7.06
C TRP A 292 -7.23 -11.45 -6.30
N VAL A 293 -6.63 -12.41 -6.99
CA VAL A 293 -5.46 -13.12 -6.48
C VAL A 293 -4.21 -12.45 -7.05
N TRP A 294 -3.33 -12.02 -6.17
CA TRP A 294 -2.02 -11.47 -6.51
C TRP A 294 -0.92 -12.47 -6.16
N MET A 295 -0.05 -12.77 -7.11
CA MET A 295 1.17 -13.53 -6.90
C MET A 295 2.34 -12.54 -6.92
N SER A 296 3.01 -12.38 -5.79
CA SER A 296 4.24 -11.60 -5.70
C SER A 296 5.44 -12.47 -6.11
N ASP A 297 6.56 -11.83 -6.46
CA ASP A 297 7.77 -12.48 -6.99
C ASP A 297 8.45 -13.49 -6.04
N GLN A 298 7.96 -13.65 -4.81
CA GLN A 298 8.48 -14.57 -3.78
C GLN A 298 7.58 -15.79 -3.52
N ASP A 299 6.79 -16.24 -4.51
CA ASP A 299 5.77 -17.31 -4.36
C ASP A 299 4.69 -17.03 -3.29
N LYS A 300 4.64 -15.82 -2.72
CA LYS A 300 3.58 -15.42 -1.81
C LYS A 300 2.36 -15.04 -2.63
N LYS A 301 1.24 -15.70 -2.35
CA LYS A 301 -0.06 -15.41 -2.93
C LYS A 301 -0.90 -14.62 -1.92
N TYR A 302 -1.62 -13.64 -2.41
CA TYR A 302 -2.54 -12.83 -1.61
C TYR A 302 -3.92 -12.80 -2.26
N ILE A 303 -4.96 -12.77 -1.43
CA ILE A 303 -6.26 -12.24 -1.84
C ILE A 303 -6.19 -10.74 -1.59
N THR A 304 -6.21 -9.96 -2.65
CA THR A 304 -6.22 -8.49 -2.61
C THR A 304 -7.64 -8.01 -2.90
N ALA A 305 -8.06 -6.96 -2.21
CA ALA A 305 -9.33 -6.31 -2.48
C ALA A 305 -9.16 -4.79 -2.49
N GLY A 306 -10.00 -4.14 -3.28
CA GLY A 306 -9.97 -2.70 -3.39
C GLY A 306 -11.27 -2.17 -3.95
N PHE A 307 -11.42 -0.86 -3.86
CA PHE A 307 -12.54 -0.18 -4.46
C PHE A 307 -12.19 1.23 -4.91
N SER A 308 -13.04 1.73 -5.79
CA SER A 308 -13.09 3.14 -6.11
C SER A 308 -14.49 3.69 -5.89
N GLY A 309 -14.59 4.95 -5.50
CA GLY A 309 -15.88 5.60 -5.24
C GLY A 309 -15.75 6.96 -4.56
N THR A 310 -16.81 7.39 -3.88
CA THR A 310 -16.90 8.70 -3.22
C THR A 310 -17.50 8.59 -1.84
N PHE A 311 -16.96 9.37 -0.91
CA PHE A 311 -17.47 9.46 0.45
C PHE A 311 -18.90 9.98 0.50
N ARG A 312 -19.67 9.51 1.49
CA ARG A 312 -20.94 10.13 1.88
C ARG A 312 -20.63 11.54 2.40
N GLY A 313 -21.29 12.55 1.81
CA GLY A 313 -21.13 13.96 2.17
C GLY A 313 -21.66 14.27 3.57
#